data_AF-A0A7V5TP38-F1
#
_entry.id   AF-A0A7V5TP38-F1
#
_cell.length_a   1.000
_cell.length_b   1.000
_cell.length_c   1.000
_cell.angle_alpha   90.00
_cell.angle_beta   90.00
_cell.angle_gamma   90.00
#
_symmetry.space_group_name_H-M   'P 1'
#
loop_
_entity.id
_entity.type
_entity.pdbx_description
1 polymer ?
#
loop_
_entity_poly.entity_id
_entity_poly.type
_entity_poly.pdbx_seq_one_letter_code
_entity_poly.pdbx_strand_id
1 'polypeptide(L)'
;MGRRGISRREFLKFCTATAATLALPVDKVAAIANALETTARPPVIWLEFQDCAGCTEAFLRASRPTAAEIVLDVLSVDYHETIMAAAGKQAEEAKEATIAKGGHLVVVEGSIPTNDSGVYCCIGGHSAMEILKKATENA
;
A
#
# COMPACT_ATOMS: atom_id res chain seq x y z
N MET A 1 12.96 11.02 9.01
CA MET A 1 13.12 12.50 9.03
C MET A 1 14.57 12.98 8.93
N GLY A 2 15.54 12.37 9.63
CA GLY A 2 16.96 12.71 9.45
C GLY A 2 17.46 12.57 8.00
N ARG A 3 16.94 11.60 7.24
CA ARG A 3 17.22 11.42 5.80
C ARG A 3 16.70 12.55 4.88
N ARG A 4 15.78 13.41 5.35
CA ARG A 4 15.20 14.53 4.57
C ARG A 4 15.72 15.90 5.03
N GLY A 5 16.75 15.93 5.89
CA GLY A 5 17.38 17.18 6.36
C GLY A 5 16.57 18.00 7.38
N ILE A 6 15.40 17.52 7.82
CA ILE A 6 14.57 18.23 8.81
C ILE A 6 15.12 17.97 10.21
N SER A 7 15.50 19.05 10.91
CA SER A 7 15.93 18.96 12.31
C SER A 7 14.74 18.69 13.24
N ARG A 8 14.99 18.07 14.38
CA ARG A 8 13.96 17.86 15.43
C ARG A 8 13.28 19.18 15.83
N ARG A 9 14.03 20.29 15.84
CA ARG A 9 13.52 21.62 16.15
C ARG A 9 12.54 22.12 15.09
N GLU A 10 12.88 22.00 13.81
CA GLU A 10 11.99 22.40 12.71
C GLU A 10 10.71 21.57 12.69
N PHE A 11 10.83 20.27 12.96
CA PHE A 11 9.66 19.41 13.08
C PHE A 11 8.72 19.83 14.21
N LEU A 12 9.26 20.09 15.41
CA LEU A 12 8.43 20.54 16.52
C LEU A 12 7.79 21.91 16.23
N LYS A 13 8.51 22.82 15.54
CA LYS A 13 7.91 24.07 15.05
C LYS A 13 6.73 23.82 14.13
N PHE A 14 6.84 22.88 13.19
CA PHE A 14 5.74 22.48 12.32
C PHE A 14 4.55 21.94 13.12
N CYS A 15 4.79 21.03 14.07
CA CYS A 15 3.72 20.48 14.92
C CYS A 15 3.00 21.58 15.72
N THR A 16 3.75 22.54 16.27
CA THR A 16 3.18 23.71 16.96
C THR A 16 2.35 24.60 16.01
N ALA A 17 2.84 24.84 14.80
CA ALA A 17 2.10 25.61 13.80
C ALA A 17 0.80 24.89 13.41
N THR A 18 0.83 23.58 13.19
CA THR A 18 -0.36 22.77 12.90
C THR A 18 -1.37 22.80 14.06
N ALA A 19 -0.90 22.67 15.31
CA ALA A 19 -1.77 22.80 16.48
C ALA A 19 -2.46 24.16 16.52
N ALA A 20 -1.72 25.24 16.28
CA ALA A 20 -2.26 26.60 16.24
C ALA A 20 -3.30 26.79 15.12
N THR A 21 -3.02 26.29 13.91
CA THR A 21 -3.96 26.34 12.77
C THR A 21 -5.26 25.61 13.06
N LEU A 22 -5.21 24.50 13.80
CA LEU A 22 -6.38 23.74 14.20
C LEU A 22 -7.03 24.25 15.50
N ALA A 23 -6.55 25.38 16.04
CA ALA A 23 -6.96 25.94 17.34
C ALA A 23 -6.88 24.94 18.51
N LEU A 24 -5.91 24.03 18.47
CA LEU A 24 -5.67 23.02 19.50
C LEU A 24 -4.76 23.56 20.61
N PRO A 25 -4.92 23.10 21.87
CA PRO A 25 -4.06 23.51 22.97
C PRO A 25 -2.61 23.00 22.79
N VAL A 26 -1.65 23.68 23.43
CA VAL A 26 -0.21 23.42 23.29
C VAL A 26 0.19 22.01 23.75
N ASP A 27 -0.56 21.41 24.67
CA ASP A 27 -0.33 20.03 25.13
C ASP A 27 -0.56 18.98 24.02
N LYS A 28 -1.28 19.32 22.95
CA LYS A 28 -1.51 18.45 21.77
C LYS A 28 -0.35 18.43 20.80
N VAL A 29 0.65 19.30 20.93
CA VAL A 29 1.83 19.31 20.05
C VAL A 29 2.58 17.98 20.11
N ALA A 30 2.71 17.38 21.30
CA ALA A 30 3.34 16.08 21.47
C ALA A 30 2.54 14.94 20.81
N ALA A 31 1.20 15.00 20.88
CA ALA A 31 0.34 14.03 20.21
C ALA A 31 0.41 14.13 18.69
N ILE A 32 0.45 15.35 18.14
CA ILE A 32 0.64 15.59 16.70
C ILE A 32 2.00 15.08 16.25
N ALA A 33 3.07 15.39 17.00
CA ALA A 33 4.41 14.90 16.70
C ALA A 33 4.46 13.36 16.70
N ASN A 34 3.89 12.72 17.72
CA ASN A 34 3.82 11.27 17.80
C ASN A 34 3.03 10.67 16.63
N ALA A 35 1.87 11.23 16.30
CA ALA A 35 1.06 10.75 15.17
C ALA A 35 1.84 10.85 13.85
N LEU A 36 2.51 11.98 13.59
CA LEU A 36 3.32 12.16 12.38
C LEU A 36 4.56 11.25 12.34
N GLU A 37 5.10 10.85 13.49
CA GLU A 37 6.24 9.93 13.58
C GLU A 37 5.82 8.45 13.49
N THR A 38 4.59 8.10 13.90
CA THR A 38 4.15 6.70 14.06
C THR A 38 3.11 6.25 13.04
N THR A 39 2.59 7.15 12.21
CA THR A 39 1.60 6.79 11.18
C THR A 39 2.20 5.75 10.25
N ALA A 40 1.62 4.55 10.26
CA ALA A 40 2.00 3.47 9.37
C ALA A 40 1.59 3.81 7.93
N ARG A 41 2.41 3.38 6.96
CA ARG A 41 2.06 3.48 5.54
C ARG A 41 0.87 2.56 5.25
N PRO A 42 -0.17 3.02 4.51
CA PRO A 42 -1.30 2.18 4.15
C PRO A 42 -0.83 0.92 3.41
N PRO A 43 -1.25 -0.29 3.84
CA PRO A 43 -0.91 -1.51 3.15
C PRO A 43 -1.66 -1.62 1.82
N VAL A 44 -1.02 -2.23 0.83
CA VAL A 44 -1.55 -2.41 -0.53
C VAL A 44 -1.32 -3.84 -0.98
N ILE A 45 -2.38 -4.44 -1.52
CA ILE A 45 -2.35 -5.68 -2.30
C ILE A 45 -2.67 -5.30 -3.75
N TRP A 46 -1.69 -5.46 -4.64
CA TRP A 46 -1.84 -5.23 -6.07
C TRP A 46 -1.98 -6.59 -6.79
N LEU A 47 -3.16 -6.84 -7.34
CA LEU A 47 -3.50 -8.08 -8.01
C LEU A 47 -3.38 -7.92 -9.52
N GLU A 48 -2.64 -8.83 -10.14
CA GLU A 48 -2.36 -8.90 -11.58
C GLU A 48 -3.15 -10.10 -12.16
N PHE A 49 -4.22 -9.84 -12.92
CA PHE A 49 -5.09 -10.89 -13.48
C PHE A 49 -4.87 -11.09 -14.99
N GLN A 50 -5.90 -10.92 -15.84
CA GLN A 50 -5.71 -10.92 -17.29
C GLN A 50 -5.15 -9.56 -17.74
N ASP A 51 -3.92 -9.28 -17.32
CA ASP A 51 -3.21 -8.07 -17.64
C ASP A 51 -2.15 -8.26 -18.75
N CYS A 52 -1.52 -7.15 -19.09
CA CYS A 52 -0.35 -7.08 -19.96
C CYS A 52 0.86 -6.40 -19.28
N ALA A 53 0.82 -6.24 -17.94
CA ALA A 53 1.71 -5.45 -17.10
C ALA A 53 1.84 -3.95 -17.49
N GLY A 54 0.98 -3.47 -18.39
CA GLY A 54 1.04 -2.10 -18.90
C GLY A 54 0.73 -1.04 -17.84
N CYS A 55 -0.13 -1.34 -16.85
CA CYS A 55 -0.41 -0.38 -15.78
C CYS A 55 0.74 -0.37 -14.77
N THR A 56 1.34 -1.52 -14.46
CA THR A 56 2.59 -1.62 -13.70
C THR A 56 3.74 -0.84 -14.36
N GLU A 57 3.93 -0.98 -15.67
CA GLU A 57 4.93 -0.21 -16.42
C GLU A 57 4.62 1.30 -16.42
N ALA A 58 3.35 1.69 -16.52
CA ALA A 58 2.95 3.09 -16.38
C ALA A 58 3.24 3.63 -14.97
N PHE A 59 3.00 2.83 -13.93
CA PHE A 59 3.37 3.14 -12.55
C PHE A 59 4.87 3.38 -12.40
N LEU A 60 5.72 2.54 -13.03
CA LEU A 60 7.17 2.72 -13.05
C LEU A 60 7.61 4.07 -13.65
N ARG A 61 6.79 4.67 -14.53
CA ARG A 61 7.05 5.99 -15.14
C ARG A 61 6.51 7.17 -14.33
N ALA A 62 5.87 6.95 -13.19
CA ALA A 62 5.47 8.02 -12.30
C ALA A 62 6.68 8.88 -11.89
N SER A 63 6.50 10.21 -11.90
CA SER A 63 7.59 11.16 -11.62
C SER A 63 7.37 12.02 -10.37
N ARG A 64 6.14 12.12 -9.85
CA ARG A 64 5.78 13.03 -8.74
C ARG A 64 4.55 12.52 -7.96
N PRO A 65 4.71 11.63 -6.97
CA PRO A 65 5.95 10.94 -6.57
C PRO A 65 6.41 9.88 -7.59
N THR A 66 7.67 9.47 -7.50
CA THR A 66 8.24 8.34 -8.27
C THR A 66 7.77 7.00 -7.72
N ALA A 67 7.86 5.93 -8.52
CA ALA A 67 7.53 4.57 -8.06
C ALA A 67 8.32 4.17 -6.80
N ALA A 68 9.62 4.48 -6.75
CA ALA A 68 10.46 4.20 -5.59
C ALA A 68 9.99 4.97 -4.34
N GLU A 69 9.65 6.24 -4.46
CA GLU A 69 9.09 7.02 -3.36
C GLU A 69 7.73 6.47 -2.91
N ILE A 70 6.89 6.02 -3.83
CA ILE A 70 5.61 5.40 -3.48
C ILE A 70 5.84 4.13 -2.65
N VAL A 71 6.70 3.22 -3.12
CA VAL A 71 6.94 1.93 -2.46
C VAL A 71 7.72 2.07 -1.14
N LEU A 72 8.60 3.06 -1.01
CA LEU A 72 9.46 3.23 0.17
C LEU A 72 8.89 4.19 1.21
N ASP A 73 8.16 5.23 0.79
CA ASP A 73 7.76 6.33 1.67
C ASP A 73 6.24 6.50 1.81
N VAL A 74 5.43 6.09 0.82
CA VAL A 74 3.98 6.41 0.81
C VAL A 74 3.13 5.20 1.18
N LEU A 75 3.31 4.07 0.48
CA LEU A 75 2.51 2.86 0.62
C LEU A 75 3.38 1.73 1.17
N SER A 76 2.77 0.81 1.92
CA SER A 76 3.38 -0.49 2.20
C SER A 76 2.86 -1.45 1.13
N VAL A 77 3.64 -1.65 0.06
CA VAL A 77 3.27 -2.59 -0.99
C VAL A 77 3.61 -3.99 -0.52
N ASP A 78 2.64 -4.66 0.09
CA ASP A 78 2.83 -5.94 0.76
C ASP A 78 2.72 -7.11 -0.24
N TYR A 79 2.01 -6.91 -1.35
CA TYR A 79 1.90 -7.87 -2.45
C TYR A 79 1.80 -7.16 -3.79
N HIS A 80 2.65 -7.54 -4.74
CA HIS A 80 2.64 -7.11 -6.14
C HIS A 80 3.56 -8.06 -6.93
N GLU A 81 3.00 -8.88 -7.80
CA GLU A 81 3.73 -10.04 -8.37
C GLU A 81 4.96 -9.63 -9.19
N THR A 82 4.87 -8.53 -9.94
CA THR A 82 6.00 -7.99 -10.73
C THR A 82 7.23 -7.55 -9.91
N ILE A 83 7.07 -6.99 -8.69
CA ILE A 83 8.19 -6.35 -7.95
C ILE A 83 8.53 -6.98 -6.60
N MET A 84 7.70 -7.90 -6.09
CA MET A 84 7.93 -8.52 -4.80
C MET A 84 9.16 -9.45 -4.81
N ALA A 85 9.86 -9.54 -3.68
CA ALA A 85 11.01 -10.44 -3.55
C ALA A 85 10.61 -11.91 -3.28
N ALA A 86 9.46 -12.12 -2.61
CA ALA A 86 8.95 -13.45 -2.32
C ALA A 86 8.31 -14.08 -3.58
N ALA A 87 8.25 -15.41 -3.64
CA ALA A 87 7.61 -16.13 -4.74
C ALA A 87 6.89 -17.37 -4.22
N GLY A 88 5.98 -17.93 -5.00
CA GLY A 88 5.26 -19.15 -4.64
C GLY A 88 4.57 -19.03 -3.28
N LYS A 89 4.82 -19.99 -2.39
CA LYS A 89 4.15 -20.06 -1.08
C LYS A 89 4.42 -18.84 -0.21
N GLN A 90 5.64 -18.31 -0.23
CA GLN A 90 6.02 -17.16 0.59
C GLN A 90 5.29 -15.88 0.16
N ALA A 91 5.04 -15.74 -1.15
CA ALA A 91 4.24 -14.63 -1.67
C ALA A 91 2.78 -14.73 -1.23
N GLU A 92 2.21 -15.94 -1.33
CA GLU A 92 0.84 -16.20 -0.89
C GLU A 92 0.69 -15.98 0.62
N GLU A 93 1.63 -16.45 1.45
CA GLU A 93 1.65 -16.20 2.89
C GLU A 93 1.67 -14.70 3.24
N ALA A 94 2.44 -13.89 2.49
CA ALA A 94 2.46 -12.43 2.67
C ALA A 94 1.11 -11.80 2.34
N LYS A 95 0.49 -12.16 1.21
CA LYS A 95 -0.85 -11.70 0.83
C LYS A 95 -1.89 -12.04 1.90
N GLU A 96 -1.90 -13.29 2.34
CA GLU A 96 -2.84 -13.78 3.36
C GLU A 96 -2.66 -13.08 4.71
N ALA A 97 -1.42 -12.84 5.13
CA ALA A 97 -1.12 -12.09 6.34
C ALA A 97 -1.65 -10.65 6.27
N THR A 98 -1.52 -9.98 5.13
CA THR A 98 -2.06 -8.63 4.92
C THR A 98 -3.59 -8.63 4.92
N ILE A 99 -4.25 -9.59 4.26
CA ILE A 99 -5.72 -9.73 4.27
C ILE A 99 -6.23 -9.96 5.69
N ALA A 100 -5.57 -10.81 6.47
CA ALA A 100 -5.96 -11.11 7.84
C ALA A 100 -5.79 -9.91 8.79
N LYS A 101 -4.80 -9.05 8.52
CA LYS A 101 -4.58 -7.81 9.27
C LYS A 101 -5.64 -6.75 8.96
N GLY A 102 -6.08 -6.66 7.70
CA GLY A 102 -7.12 -5.75 7.22
C GLY A 102 -6.69 -4.28 7.14
N GLY A 103 -7.59 -3.45 6.60
CA GLY A 103 -7.37 -2.01 6.37
C GLY A 103 -6.38 -1.72 5.23
N HIS A 104 -6.26 -2.65 4.29
CA HIS A 104 -5.41 -2.56 3.11
C HIS A 104 -6.20 -2.11 1.88
N LEU A 105 -5.52 -1.40 0.98
CA LEU A 105 -6.07 -1.10 -0.33
C LEU A 105 -5.89 -2.30 -1.25
N VAL A 106 -6.91 -2.59 -2.05
CA VAL A 106 -6.83 -3.56 -3.15
C VAL A 106 -6.77 -2.81 -4.46
N VAL A 107 -5.70 -3.03 -5.22
CA VAL A 107 -5.53 -2.54 -6.59
C VAL A 107 -5.65 -3.74 -7.51
N VAL A 108 -6.41 -3.60 -8.60
CA VAL A 108 -6.62 -4.66 -9.59
C VAL A 108 -6.16 -4.19 -10.94
N GLU A 109 -5.30 -4.99 -11.57
CA GLU A 109 -4.86 -4.84 -12.95
C GLU A 109 -5.38 -5.99 -13.80
N GLY A 110 -5.84 -5.68 -15.02
CA GLY A 110 -6.39 -6.66 -15.95
C GLY A 110 -7.87 -7.01 -15.72
N SER A 111 -8.45 -7.76 -16.64
CA SER A 111 -9.84 -8.22 -16.52
C SER A 111 -9.97 -9.45 -15.63
N ILE A 112 -11.16 -9.61 -15.04
CA ILE A 112 -11.53 -10.80 -14.24
C ILE A 112 -12.39 -11.71 -15.13
N PRO A 113 -11.86 -12.83 -15.65
CA PRO A 113 -12.65 -13.73 -16.47
C PRO A 113 -13.67 -14.49 -15.62
N THR A 114 -14.94 -14.44 -16.01
CA THR A 114 -16.05 -15.07 -15.26
C THR A 114 -16.65 -16.28 -15.95
N ASN A 115 -16.41 -16.45 -17.25
CA ASN A 115 -16.88 -17.62 -18.00
C ASN A 115 -16.20 -18.90 -17.51
N ASP A 116 -16.88 -20.03 -17.72
CA ASP A 116 -16.43 -21.38 -17.37
C ASP A 116 -15.92 -21.47 -15.93
N SER A 117 -16.62 -20.81 -15.01
CA SER A 117 -16.28 -20.74 -13.58
C SER A 117 -14.89 -20.13 -13.31
N GLY A 118 -14.43 -19.22 -14.17
CA GLY A 118 -13.23 -18.42 -13.95
C GLY A 118 -11.90 -19.11 -14.26
N VAL A 119 -11.92 -20.28 -14.93
CA VAL A 119 -10.72 -21.09 -15.20
C VAL A 119 -9.67 -20.43 -16.11
N TYR A 120 -10.02 -19.33 -16.77
CA TYR A 120 -9.14 -18.64 -17.72
C TYR A 120 -8.05 -17.76 -17.07
N CYS A 121 -8.08 -17.60 -15.75
CA CYS A 121 -7.01 -16.96 -14.98
C CYS A 121 -6.95 -17.58 -13.59
N CYS A 122 -5.92 -18.39 -13.35
CA CYS A 122 -5.71 -19.09 -12.09
C CYS A 122 -4.30 -18.84 -11.56
N ILE A 123 -4.20 -18.43 -10.30
CA ILE A 123 -2.93 -18.15 -9.60
C ILE A 123 -2.92 -18.96 -8.31
N GLY A 124 -1.85 -19.71 -8.06
CA GLY A 124 -1.77 -20.58 -6.88
C GLY A 124 -2.86 -21.67 -6.81
N GLY A 125 -3.52 -22.00 -7.92
CA GLY A 125 -4.64 -22.95 -7.97
C GLY A 125 -6.02 -22.34 -7.68
N HIS A 126 -6.11 -21.02 -7.52
CA HIS A 126 -7.36 -20.29 -7.30
C HIS A 126 -7.69 -19.40 -8.49
N SER A 127 -8.98 -19.30 -8.85
CA SER A 127 -9.42 -18.40 -9.90
C SER A 127 -9.27 -16.93 -9.49
N ALA A 128 -9.11 -16.03 -10.46
CA ALA A 128 -9.09 -14.58 -10.23
C ALA A 128 -10.31 -14.08 -9.45
N MET A 129 -11.49 -14.69 -9.68
CA MET A 129 -12.72 -14.39 -8.96
C MET A 129 -12.62 -14.71 -7.46
N GLU A 130 -12.10 -15.90 -7.12
CA GLU A 130 -11.89 -16.33 -5.73
C GLU A 130 -10.86 -15.45 -5.03
N ILE A 131 -9.75 -15.17 -5.71
CA ILE A 131 -8.67 -14.32 -5.19
C ILE A 131 -9.19 -12.92 -4.91
N LEU A 132 -9.90 -12.29 -5.85
CA LEU A 132 -10.44 -10.95 -5.68
C LEU A 132 -11.42 -10.89 -4.52
N LYS A 133 -12.37 -11.84 -4.48
CA LYS A 133 -13.36 -11.91 -3.41
C LYS A 133 -12.67 -11.94 -2.05
N LYS A 134 -11.70 -12.85 -1.88
CA LYS A 134 -10.94 -13.01 -0.64
C LYS A 134 -10.13 -11.76 -0.29
N ALA A 135 -9.43 -11.17 -1.26
CA ALA A 135 -8.62 -9.98 -1.04
C ALA A 135 -9.44 -8.77 -0.56
N THR A 136 -10.72 -8.70 -0.94
CA THR A 136 -11.63 -7.60 -0.55
C THR A 136 -12.37 -7.78 0.76
N GLU A 137 -12.28 -8.94 1.44
CA GLU A 137 -13.09 -9.22 2.64
C GLU A 137 -12.84 -8.26 3.81
N ASN A 138 -11.58 -7.83 4.00
CA ASN A 138 -11.15 -6.94 5.07
C ASN A 138 -10.43 -5.67 4.56
N ALA A 139 -10.65 -5.33 3.29
CA ALA A 139 -10.07 -4.15 2.67
C ALA A 139 -10.64 -2.86 3.29
#